data_AF-A0A1H5Z122-F1
#
_entry.id   AF-A0A1H5Z122-F1
#
_cell.length_a   1.000
_cell.length_b   1.000
_cell.length_c   1.000
_cell.angle_alpha   90.00
_cell.angle_beta   90.00
_cell.angle_gamma   90.00
#
_symmetry.space_group_name_H-M   'P 1'
#
loop_
_entity.id
_entity.type
_entity.pdbx_description
1 polymer ?
#
loop_
_entity_poly.entity_id
_entity_poly.type
_entity_poly.pdbx_seq_one_letter_code
_entity_poly.pdbx_strand_id
1 'polypeptide(L)'
;MNVAIDAVVFLLLVSAAVVGLVTVEQSPPATAGEADAVADALATTTAQVDYSLAPGVRGMAANETTSDAPDIALDSPELDRTAHGSLAGLLARAATTTSGIDSAATVDANATAGPAAVPPLTRTRASFRNGVEDAVRARTGSSVRVDATWQPYPGAPVGGAVGVGPEPPADGVHAATLVVPTGVDSIPASAARDFDSLGAAVAERTVAVLVPAGPARITLRGDDPAAALVRHRYARLETETNASLAEPLATEDTEAANERIAAALAPRFTEDLRARYDAPAAAAEAVSVSSVRIVVRTWSPSPAGPQSPTSEAR
;
A
#
# COMPACT_ATOMS: atom_id res chain seq x y z
N MET A 1 -32.41 -47.01 -16.52
CA MET A 1 -33.05 -45.94 -15.73
C MET A 1 -32.12 -45.64 -14.56
N ASN A 2 -31.10 -44.79 -14.77
CA ASN A 2 -29.97 -44.58 -13.84
C ASN A 2 -29.80 -43.12 -13.40
N VAL A 3 -30.77 -42.24 -13.70
CA VAL A 3 -30.65 -40.81 -13.34
C VAL A 3 -30.90 -40.57 -11.84
N ALA A 4 -31.77 -41.37 -11.22
CA ALA A 4 -32.07 -41.25 -9.80
C ALA A 4 -30.89 -41.67 -8.90
N ILE A 5 -30.12 -42.69 -9.31
CA ILE A 5 -28.94 -43.14 -8.56
C ILE A 5 -27.80 -42.13 -8.70
N ASP A 6 -27.61 -41.56 -9.90
CA ASP A 6 -26.58 -40.58 -10.18
C ASP A 6 -26.83 -39.26 -9.42
N ALA A 7 -28.09 -38.82 -9.34
CA ALA A 7 -28.49 -37.66 -8.54
C ALA A 7 -28.26 -37.85 -7.04
N VAL A 8 -28.49 -39.05 -6.51
CA VAL A 8 -28.28 -39.37 -5.08
C VAL A 8 -26.79 -39.44 -4.75
N VAL A 9 -25.97 -40.02 -5.64
CA VAL A 9 -24.51 -40.04 -5.48
C VAL A 9 -23.94 -38.62 -5.58
N PHE A 10 -24.43 -37.81 -6.51
CA PHE A 10 -24.01 -36.41 -6.66
C PHE A 10 -24.39 -35.58 -5.43
N LEU A 11 -25.60 -35.73 -4.89
CA LEU A 11 -26.01 -35.05 -3.66
C LEU A 11 -25.22 -35.53 -2.43
N LEU A 12 -24.87 -36.82 -2.35
CA LEU A 12 -24.00 -37.35 -1.29
C LEU A 12 -22.56 -36.80 -1.38
N LEU A 13 -22.01 -36.67 -2.58
CA LEU A 13 -20.68 -36.10 -2.79
C LEU A 13 -20.64 -34.59 -2.48
N VAL A 14 -21.68 -33.84 -2.88
CA VAL A 14 -21.79 -32.41 -2.56
C VAL A 14 -22.01 -32.19 -1.06
N SER A 15 -22.83 -33.00 -0.39
CA SER A 15 -23.02 -32.88 1.05
C SER A 15 -21.78 -33.33 1.85
N ALA A 16 -21.03 -34.34 1.40
CA ALA A 16 -19.73 -34.69 1.98
C ALA A 16 -18.67 -33.58 1.79
N ALA A 17 -18.68 -32.89 0.64
CA ALA A 17 -17.80 -31.75 0.38
C ALA A 17 -18.15 -30.53 1.26
N VAL A 18 -19.44 -30.27 1.50
CA VAL A 18 -19.88 -29.19 2.40
C VAL A 18 -19.57 -29.51 3.86
N VAL A 19 -19.67 -30.77 4.28
CA VAL A 19 -19.29 -31.18 5.66
C VAL A 19 -17.76 -31.16 5.85
N GLY A 20 -16.98 -31.48 4.82
CA GLY A 20 -15.52 -31.36 4.84
C GLY A 20 -14.99 -29.92 4.89
N LEU A 21 -15.79 -28.93 4.47
CA LEU A 21 -15.41 -27.51 4.53
C LEU A 21 -15.65 -26.86 5.89
N VAL A 22 -16.37 -27.52 6.81
CA VAL A 22 -16.67 -26.99 8.15
C VAL A 22 -15.66 -27.46 9.21
N THR A 23 -14.80 -28.42 8.88
CA THR A 23 -13.58 -28.71 9.66
C THR A 23 -12.38 -28.10 8.96
N VAL A 24 -12.36 -26.76 8.88
CA VAL A 24 -11.08 -26.05 8.83
C VAL A 24 -10.42 -26.40 10.15
N GLU A 25 -9.38 -27.24 10.10
CA GLU A 25 -8.39 -27.28 11.17
C GLU A 25 -8.00 -25.83 11.42
N GLN A 26 -8.52 -25.28 12.52
CA GLN A 26 -8.07 -24.01 13.05
C GLN A 26 -6.60 -24.25 13.35
N SER A 27 -5.72 -23.78 12.46
CA SER A 27 -4.30 -23.67 12.77
C SER A 27 -4.23 -23.06 14.17
N PRO A 28 -3.52 -23.71 15.12
CA PRO A 28 -3.49 -23.25 16.49
C PRO A 28 -3.11 -21.76 16.50
N PRO A 29 -3.72 -20.95 17.39
CA PRO A 29 -3.32 -19.56 17.53
C PRO A 29 -1.82 -19.53 17.81
N ALA A 30 -1.13 -18.68 17.05
CA ALA A 30 0.29 -18.45 17.17
C ALA A 30 0.71 -18.29 18.64
N THR A 31 1.60 -19.15 19.14
CA THR A 31 2.16 -19.00 20.49
C THR A 31 2.93 -17.69 20.63
N ALA A 32 2.79 -17.03 21.77
CA ALA A 32 3.43 -15.75 22.04
C ALA A 32 4.97 -15.87 21.91
N GLY A 33 5.54 -15.19 20.91
CA GLY A 33 6.93 -15.35 20.44
C GLY A 33 7.07 -15.40 18.91
N GLU A 34 5.96 -15.53 18.19
CA GLU A 34 5.87 -15.88 16.77
C GLU A 34 5.68 -14.71 15.78
N ALA A 35 6.61 -13.76 15.73
CA ALA A 35 6.58 -12.75 14.67
C ALA A 35 6.72 -13.39 13.27
N ASP A 36 7.55 -14.44 13.15
CA ASP A 36 7.77 -15.16 11.90
C ASP A 36 6.52 -15.94 11.45
N ALA A 37 5.80 -16.60 12.36
CA ALA A 37 4.58 -17.34 11.97
C ALA A 37 3.46 -16.39 11.52
N VAL A 38 3.34 -15.22 12.15
CA VAL A 38 2.42 -14.17 11.67
C VAL A 38 2.86 -13.65 10.30
N ALA A 39 4.16 -13.45 10.09
CA ALA A 39 4.69 -13.04 8.79
C ALA A 39 4.39 -14.09 7.69
N ASP A 40 4.60 -15.38 7.97
CA ASP A 40 4.26 -16.47 7.06
C ASP A 40 2.75 -16.55 6.78
N ALA A 41 1.92 -16.34 7.81
CA ALA A 41 0.47 -16.29 7.66
C ALA A 41 0.05 -15.12 6.75
N LEU A 42 0.65 -13.93 6.89
CA LEU A 42 0.37 -12.78 6.02
C LEU A 42 0.80 -13.05 4.56
N ALA A 43 1.92 -13.76 4.36
CA ALA A 43 2.43 -14.08 3.04
C ALA A 43 1.56 -15.11 2.30
N THR A 44 0.96 -16.05 3.02
CA THR A 44 0.24 -17.20 2.45
C THR A 44 -1.29 -17.06 2.49
N THR A 45 -1.84 -16.30 3.43
CA THR A 45 -3.29 -16.09 3.54
C THR A 45 -3.76 -15.13 2.47
N THR A 46 -4.70 -15.58 1.63
CA THR A 46 -5.33 -14.74 0.61
C THR A 46 -6.62 -14.11 1.13
N ALA A 47 -6.90 -12.89 0.68
CA ALA A 47 -8.15 -12.19 0.94
C ALA A 47 -8.69 -11.53 -0.33
N GLN A 48 -10.00 -11.29 -0.30
CA GLN A 48 -10.70 -10.40 -1.22
C GLN A 48 -11.01 -9.09 -0.48
N VAL A 49 -10.72 -7.96 -1.12
CA VAL A 49 -11.06 -6.63 -0.62
C VAL A 49 -11.93 -5.93 -1.65
N ASP A 50 -13.18 -5.71 -1.29
CA ASP A 50 -14.11 -4.88 -2.04
C ASP A 50 -13.98 -3.43 -1.56
N TYR A 51 -13.88 -2.49 -2.49
CA TYR A 51 -13.66 -1.09 -2.17
C TYR A 51 -14.22 -0.17 -3.25
N SER A 52 -14.52 1.06 -2.86
CA SER A 52 -15.05 2.09 -3.76
C SER A 52 -14.01 3.18 -4.05
N LEU A 53 -14.05 3.74 -5.27
CA LEU A 53 -13.27 4.91 -5.69
C LEU A 53 -13.90 6.25 -5.27
N ALA A 54 -15.11 6.24 -4.68
CA ALA A 54 -15.84 7.44 -4.27
C ALA A 54 -15.03 8.44 -3.40
N PRO A 55 -14.12 8.02 -2.49
CA PRO A 55 -13.29 8.98 -1.77
C PRO A 55 -12.38 9.82 -2.67
N GLY A 56 -11.95 9.28 -3.83
CA GLY A 56 -11.22 10.01 -4.85
C GLY A 56 -12.07 11.08 -5.53
N VAL A 57 -13.30 10.73 -5.90
CA VAL A 57 -14.27 11.65 -6.51
C VAL A 57 -14.55 12.83 -5.56
N ARG A 58 -14.81 12.56 -4.28
CA ARG A 58 -14.96 13.62 -3.26
C ARG A 58 -13.71 14.49 -3.11
N GLY A 59 -12.52 13.91 -3.27
CA GLY A 59 -11.25 14.64 -3.19
C GLY A 59 -11.02 15.56 -4.37
N MET A 60 -11.36 15.08 -5.57
CA MET A 60 -11.30 15.85 -6.82
C MET A 60 -12.26 17.04 -6.78
N ALA A 61 -13.54 16.79 -6.45
CA ALA A 61 -14.56 17.84 -6.35
C ALA A 61 -14.25 18.92 -5.29
N ALA A 62 -13.51 18.57 -4.23
CA ALA A 62 -13.11 19.54 -3.21
C ALA A 62 -11.92 20.43 -3.63
N ASN A 63 -11.11 19.97 -4.59
CA ASN A 63 -9.93 20.69 -5.09
C ASN A 63 -10.23 21.52 -6.35
N GLU A 64 -11.24 21.14 -7.12
CA GLU A 64 -11.63 21.86 -8.33
C GLU A 64 -12.50 23.06 -7.95
N THR A 65 -11.96 24.26 -8.11
CA THR A 65 -12.67 25.53 -7.98
C THR A 65 -13.53 25.88 -9.20
N THR A 66 -13.70 24.94 -10.15
CA THR A 66 -14.27 25.21 -11.49
C THR A 66 -15.33 24.20 -11.90
N SER A 67 -16.34 24.65 -12.66
CA SER A 67 -17.55 23.92 -13.09
C SER A 67 -17.34 22.78 -14.10
N ASP A 68 -16.10 22.33 -14.35
CA ASP A 68 -15.76 21.26 -15.31
C ASP A 68 -15.55 19.89 -14.65
N ALA A 69 -15.76 19.78 -13.33
CA ALA A 69 -15.71 18.52 -12.63
C ALA A 69 -16.77 17.55 -13.20
N PRO A 70 -16.40 16.33 -13.63
CA PRO A 70 -17.37 15.37 -14.11
C PRO A 70 -18.38 15.03 -12.99
N ASP A 71 -19.67 15.13 -13.30
CA ASP A 71 -20.76 14.82 -12.36
C ASP A 71 -20.88 13.30 -12.18
N ILE A 72 -20.06 12.77 -11.27
CA ILE A 72 -19.96 11.35 -10.97
C ILE A 72 -20.72 11.08 -9.66
N ALA A 73 -21.82 10.33 -9.75
CA ALA A 73 -22.57 9.89 -8.59
C ALA A 73 -21.71 9.00 -7.68
N LEU A 74 -21.64 9.36 -6.39
CA LEU A 74 -20.75 8.70 -5.40
C LEU A 74 -21.15 7.26 -5.05
N ASP A 75 -22.39 6.88 -5.37
CA ASP A 75 -22.98 5.55 -5.20
C ASP A 75 -23.03 4.76 -6.52
N SER A 76 -22.40 5.26 -7.59
CA SER A 76 -22.33 4.55 -8.86
C SER A 76 -21.56 3.24 -8.73
N PRO A 77 -22.10 2.11 -9.23
CA PRO A 77 -21.40 0.83 -9.26
C PRO A 77 -20.12 0.86 -10.12
N GLU A 78 -20.00 1.85 -11.02
CA GLU A 78 -18.78 2.09 -11.79
C GLU A 78 -17.60 2.54 -10.93
N LEU A 79 -17.84 2.87 -9.65
CA LEU A 79 -16.81 3.18 -8.66
C LEU A 79 -16.39 1.96 -7.83
N ASP A 80 -17.13 0.86 -7.89
CA ASP A 80 -16.85 -0.34 -7.10
C ASP A 80 -15.78 -1.20 -7.76
N ARG A 81 -14.84 -1.67 -6.93
CA ARG A 81 -13.69 -2.45 -7.37
C ARG A 81 -13.45 -3.57 -6.37
N THR A 82 -12.87 -4.65 -6.87
CA THR A 82 -12.43 -5.78 -6.06
C THR A 82 -10.96 -6.03 -6.31
N ALA A 83 -10.23 -6.37 -5.26
CA ALA A 83 -8.85 -6.83 -5.34
C ALA A 83 -8.67 -8.15 -4.58
N HIS A 84 -7.86 -9.03 -5.14
CA HIS A 84 -7.48 -10.31 -4.54
C HIS A 84 -5.97 -10.40 -4.42
N GLY A 85 -5.49 -11.09 -3.40
CA GLY A 85 -4.06 -11.35 -3.20
C GLY A 85 -3.78 -11.88 -1.82
N SER A 86 -2.51 -12.16 -1.53
CA SER A 86 -2.08 -12.40 -0.15
C SER A 86 -2.23 -11.12 0.69
N LEU A 87 -2.41 -11.25 2.00
CA LEU A 87 -2.50 -10.09 2.90
C LEU A 87 -1.23 -9.23 2.82
N ALA A 88 -0.05 -9.86 2.74
CA ALA A 88 1.21 -9.15 2.51
C ALA A 88 1.22 -8.39 1.17
N GLY A 89 0.73 -9.02 0.09
CA GLY A 89 0.62 -8.38 -1.22
C GLY A 89 -0.37 -7.21 -1.23
N LEU A 90 -1.51 -7.35 -0.54
CA LEU A 90 -2.51 -6.31 -0.40
C LEU A 90 -2.01 -5.13 0.45
N LEU A 91 -1.28 -5.39 1.54
CA LEU A 91 -0.61 -4.35 2.34
C LEU A 91 0.43 -3.60 1.52
N ALA A 92 1.25 -4.32 0.75
CA ALA A 92 2.25 -3.72 -0.12
C ALA A 92 1.61 -2.83 -1.18
N ARG A 93 0.54 -3.32 -1.82
CA ARG A 93 -0.25 -2.53 -2.77
C ARG A 93 -0.92 -1.32 -2.11
N ALA A 94 -1.40 -1.44 -0.88
CA ALA A 94 -2.00 -0.32 -0.16
C ALA A 94 -0.93 0.77 0.10
N ALA A 95 0.26 0.38 0.58
CA ALA A 95 1.37 1.32 0.80
C ALA A 95 1.77 2.07 -0.48
N THR A 96 1.95 1.38 -1.61
CA THR A 96 2.33 2.02 -2.88
C THR A 96 1.21 2.87 -3.49
N THR A 97 -0.04 2.38 -3.45
CA THR A 97 -1.15 3.08 -4.11
C THR A 97 -1.71 4.26 -3.30
N THR A 98 -1.44 4.32 -2.00
CA THR A 98 -1.66 5.52 -1.16
C THR A 98 -0.40 6.34 -0.95
N SER A 99 0.63 6.17 -1.79
CA SER A 99 1.85 6.95 -1.68
C SER A 99 1.64 8.42 -2.05
N GLY A 100 2.46 9.24 -1.41
CA GLY A 100 2.46 10.69 -1.41
C GLY A 100 3.79 11.30 -1.81
N ILE A 101 3.81 12.62 -1.98
CA ILE A 101 5.02 13.43 -2.07
C ILE A 101 4.97 14.45 -0.93
N ASP A 102 6.01 14.47 -0.10
CA ASP A 102 6.19 15.46 0.95
C ASP A 102 6.84 16.71 0.34
N SER A 103 5.99 17.69 0.05
CA SER A 103 6.41 18.99 -0.49
C SER A 103 6.67 20.02 0.61
N ALA A 104 6.38 19.72 1.87
CA ALA A 104 6.54 20.63 3.00
C ALA A 104 7.23 19.92 4.16
N ALA A 105 8.54 20.16 4.31
CA ALA A 105 9.31 19.77 5.48
C ALA A 105 8.80 20.49 6.76
N THR A 106 7.61 20.17 7.23
CA THR A 106 7.17 20.38 8.61
C THR A 106 7.48 19.10 9.36
N VAL A 107 8.76 18.95 9.71
CA VAL A 107 9.21 17.95 10.67
C VAL A 107 8.71 18.39 12.04
N ASP A 108 7.56 17.89 12.45
CA ASP A 108 7.24 17.83 13.88
C ASP A 108 8.14 16.74 14.48
N ALA A 109 9.28 17.15 15.02
CA ALA A 109 10.30 16.27 15.61
C ALA A 109 9.85 15.53 16.89
N ASN A 110 8.57 15.61 17.24
CA ASN A 110 7.97 15.05 18.45
C ASN A 110 6.94 13.94 18.19
N ALA A 111 6.77 13.48 16.94
CA ALA A 111 5.84 12.39 16.62
C ALA A 111 6.47 11.02 16.95
N THR A 112 6.21 10.53 18.16
CA THR A 112 6.59 9.18 18.62
C THR A 112 5.69 8.05 18.08
N ALA A 113 5.04 8.24 16.92
CA ALA A 113 3.99 7.35 16.42
C ALA A 113 4.21 6.93 14.97
N GLY A 114 4.57 5.66 14.75
CA GLY A 114 4.61 5.02 13.43
C GLY A 114 5.60 5.63 12.40
N PRO A 115 5.79 4.99 11.24
CA PRO A 115 6.55 5.58 10.15
C PRO A 115 5.90 6.91 9.74
N ALA A 116 6.67 8.02 9.74
CA ALA A 116 6.20 9.34 9.34
C ALA A 116 5.52 9.27 7.97
N ALA A 117 4.18 9.33 7.97
CA ALA A 117 3.38 9.01 6.80
C ALA A 117 3.32 10.24 5.89
N VAL A 118 3.92 10.13 4.71
CA VAL A 118 3.74 11.12 3.65
C VAL A 118 2.25 11.13 3.25
N PRO A 119 1.57 12.30 3.24
CA PRO A 119 0.16 12.37 2.89
C PRO A 119 -0.10 11.83 1.48
N PRO A 120 -1.14 11.01 1.24
CA PRO A 120 -1.40 10.41 -0.06
C PRO A 120 -1.65 11.47 -1.13
N LEU A 121 -1.09 11.30 -2.33
CA LEU A 121 -1.29 12.20 -3.48
C LEU A 121 -2.77 12.42 -3.81
N THR A 122 -3.57 11.35 -3.67
CA THR A 122 -5.01 11.33 -3.95
C THR A 122 -5.71 10.42 -2.96
N ARG A 123 -6.99 10.71 -2.65
CA ARG A 123 -7.81 9.84 -1.77
C ARG A 123 -8.46 8.65 -2.50
N THR A 124 -8.20 8.44 -3.79
CA THR A 124 -8.80 7.39 -4.63
C THR A 124 -8.71 5.97 -4.04
N ARG A 125 -7.67 5.69 -3.25
CA ARG A 125 -7.42 4.36 -2.67
C ARG A 125 -7.67 4.30 -1.15
N ALA A 126 -8.35 5.29 -0.58
CA ALA A 126 -8.62 5.35 0.85
C ALA A 126 -9.49 4.16 1.32
N SER A 127 -10.58 3.84 0.61
CA SER A 127 -11.42 2.69 0.96
C SER A 127 -10.68 1.36 0.79
N PHE A 128 -9.80 1.25 -0.23
CA PHE A 128 -8.95 0.07 -0.40
C PHE A 128 -8.02 -0.13 0.80
N ARG A 129 -7.33 0.92 1.23
CA ARG A 129 -6.46 0.87 2.42
C ARG A 129 -7.23 0.41 3.66
N ASN A 130 -8.38 1.02 3.94
CA ASN A 130 -9.20 0.66 5.10
C ASN A 130 -9.65 -0.82 5.02
N GLY A 131 -10.10 -1.29 3.85
CA GLY A 131 -10.49 -2.69 3.67
C GLY A 131 -9.35 -3.68 3.87
N VAL A 132 -8.12 -3.32 3.48
CA VAL A 132 -6.91 -4.11 3.77
C VAL A 132 -6.60 -4.10 5.26
N GLU A 133 -6.66 -2.95 5.92
CA GLU A 133 -6.44 -2.85 7.37
C GLU A 133 -7.44 -3.72 8.15
N ASP A 134 -8.71 -3.72 7.74
CA ASP A 134 -9.75 -4.54 8.36
C ASP A 134 -9.53 -6.03 8.09
N ALA A 135 -9.14 -6.41 6.87
CA ALA A 135 -8.83 -7.80 6.52
C ALA A 135 -7.63 -8.35 7.30
N VAL A 136 -6.60 -7.53 7.51
CA VAL A 136 -5.42 -7.89 8.33
C VAL A 136 -5.83 -7.96 9.80
N ARG A 137 -6.55 -6.96 10.31
CA ARG A 137 -7.01 -6.92 11.72
C ARG A 137 -7.91 -8.09 12.07
N ALA A 138 -8.73 -8.57 11.13
CA ALA A 138 -9.56 -9.76 11.33
C ALA A 138 -8.73 -11.05 11.52
N ARG A 139 -7.46 -11.05 11.12
CA ARG A 139 -6.54 -12.20 11.22
C ARG A 139 -5.46 -12.01 12.29
N THR A 140 -5.23 -10.78 12.73
CA THR A 140 -4.21 -10.44 13.74
C THR A 140 -4.86 -10.06 15.07
N GLY A 141 -4.38 -10.62 16.19
CA GLY A 141 -4.86 -10.27 17.52
C GLY A 141 -4.41 -8.88 18.01
N SER A 142 -4.78 -8.54 19.24
CA SER A 142 -4.43 -7.25 19.89
C SER A 142 -2.97 -7.12 20.32
N SER A 143 -2.17 -8.17 20.13
CA SER A 143 -0.75 -8.21 20.50
C SER A 143 0.18 -8.23 19.28
N VAL A 144 -0.31 -7.74 18.15
CA VAL A 144 0.38 -7.70 16.87
C VAL A 144 0.29 -6.29 16.27
N ARG A 145 1.43 -5.76 15.83
CA ARG A 145 1.54 -4.56 14.99
C ARG A 145 2.16 -4.94 13.65
N VAL A 146 1.54 -4.51 12.57
CA VAL A 146 2.06 -4.70 11.21
C VAL A 146 2.23 -3.34 10.57
N ASP A 147 3.45 -3.03 10.11
CA ASP A 147 3.76 -1.79 9.41
C ASP A 147 4.30 -2.12 8.01
N ALA A 148 3.56 -1.78 6.98
CA ALA A 148 3.99 -1.84 5.59
C ALA A 148 4.46 -0.46 5.14
N THR A 149 5.70 -0.34 4.69
CA THR A 149 6.32 0.91 4.26
C THR A 149 6.97 0.76 2.89
N TRP A 150 6.69 1.72 2.01
CA TRP A 150 7.37 1.88 0.75
C TRP A 150 7.98 3.27 0.68
N GLN A 151 9.30 3.31 0.48
CA GLN A 151 10.07 4.51 0.20
C GLN A 151 11.20 4.14 -0.78
N PRO A 152 11.54 5.00 -1.75
CA PRO A 152 12.64 4.75 -2.69
C PRO A 152 13.99 4.55 -1.98
N TYR A 153 14.21 5.26 -0.88
CA TYR A 153 15.33 5.11 0.04
C TYR A 153 14.91 5.67 1.42
N PRO A 154 15.60 5.33 2.53
CA PRO A 154 15.20 5.78 3.86
C PRO A 154 15.06 7.30 3.97
N GLY A 155 13.89 7.78 4.39
CA GLY A 155 13.62 9.22 4.54
C GLY A 155 13.47 9.97 3.22
N ALA A 156 13.22 9.26 2.11
CA ALA A 156 12.86 9.91 0.84
C ALA A 156 11.61 10.79 1.01
N PRO A 157 11.53 11.92 0.30
CA PRO A 157 10.35 12.79 0.34
C PRO A 157 9.14 12.19 -0.40
N VAL A 158 9.24 10.94 -0.87
CA VAL A 158 8.16 10.22 -1.55
C VAL A 158 8.01 8.88 -0.87
N GLY A 159 6.78 8.51 -0.55
CA GLY A 159 6.52 7.23 0.08
C GLY A 159 5.08 7.01 0.48
N GLY A 160 4.82 5.85 1.03
CA GLY A 160 3.53 5.49 1.60
C GLY A 160 3.69 4.46 2.70
N ALA A 161 2.76 4.48 3.64
CA ALA A 161 2.75 3.56 4.77
C ALA A 161 1.33 3.13 5.13
N VAL A 162 1.21 1.91 5.63
CA VAL A 162 -0.02 1.34 6.20
C VAL A 162 0.34 0.63 7.49
N GLY A 163 -0.35 0.97 8.58
CA GLY A 163 -0.12 0.40 9.90
C GLY A 163 -1.38 -0.26 10.43
N VAL A 164 -1.29 -1.50 10.89
CA VAL A 164 -2.41 -2.28 11.44
C VAL A 164 -2.07 -2.77 12.83
N GLY A 165 -3.00 -2.57 13.76
CA GLY A 165 -2.86 -3.02 15.16
C GLY A 165 -2.35 -1.92 16.09
N PRO A 166 -2.39 -2.17 17.41
CA PRO A 166 -1.97 -1.21 18.43
C PRO A 166 -0.46 -0.97 18.44
N GLU A 167 -0.03 0.11 19.11
CA GLU A 167 1.39 0.40 19.30
C GLU A 167 2.05 -0.66 20.20
N PRO A 168 3.24 -1.18 19.84
CA PRO A 168 3.96 -2.15 20.65
C PRO A 168 4.39 -1.56 22.01
N PRO A 169 4.51 -2.39 23.06
CA PRO A 169 5.13 -2.00 24.32
C PRO A 169 6.63 -1.70 24.13
N ALA A 170 7.23 -1.02 25.10
CA ALA A 170 8.64 -0.64 25.04
C ALA A 170 9.61 -1.84 25.03
N ASP A 171 9.27 -2.91 25.75
CA ASP A 171 10.11 -4.10 25.92
C ASP A 171 9.33 -5.39 25.60
N GLY A 172 10.07 -6.47 25.31
CA GLY A 172 9.48 -7.80 25.07
C GLY A 172 8.81 -7.96 23.70
N VAL A 173 9.29 -7.22 22.70
CA VAL A 173 8.79 -7.26 21.33
C VAL A 173 9.67 -8.16 20.47
N HIS A 174 9.04 -9.12 19.78
CA HIS A 174 9.65 -9.90 18.71
C HIS A 174 9.27 -9.30 17.36
N ALA A 175 10.20 -9.29 16.40
CA ALA A 175 9.95 -8.71 15.09
C ALA A 175 10.41 -9.62 13.96
N ALA A 176 9.61 -9.67 12.89
CA ALA A 176 9.91 -10.33 11.63
C ALA A 176 9.73 -9.33 10.48
N THR A 177 10.44 -9.51 9.38
CA THR A 177 10.35 -8.61 8.23
C THR A 177 10.11 -9.39 6.95
N LEU A 178 9.12 -8.97 6.17
CA LEU A 178 8.85 -9.43 4.82
C LEU A 178 9.22 -8.33 3.82
N VAL A 179 9.65 -8.76 2.64
CA VAL A 179 9.92 -7.87 1.51
C VAL A 179 9.03 -8.30 0.36
N VAL A 180 8.17 -7.40 -0.11
CA VAL A 180 7.23 -7.66 -1.19
C VAL A 180 7.62 -6.83 -2.41
N PRO A 181 7.84 -7.45 -3.60
CA PRO A 181 8.16 -6.70 -4.81
C PRO A 181 7.05 -5.73 -5.21
N THR A 182 7.40 -4.53 -5.69
CA THR A 182 6.43 -3.55 -6.21
C THR A 182 6.07 -3.75 -7.67
N GLY A 183 6.77 -4.66 -8.37
CA GLY A 183 6.57 -4.95 -9.79
C GLY A 183 7.36 -4.04 -10.74
N VAL A 184 8.21 -3.15 -10.22
CA VAL A 184 9.19 -2.40 -11.01
C VAL A 184 10.58 -3.03 -10.88
N ASP A 185 11.40 -2.86 -11.91
CA ASP A 185 12.77 -3.38 -11.92
C ASP A 185 13.67 -2.67 -10.89
N SER A 186 14.63 -3.42 -10.36
CA SER A 186 15.68 -2.87 -9.52
C SER A 186 16.57 -1.90 -10.30
N ILE A 187 17.21 -0.97 -9.58
CA ILE A 187 18.17 -0.04 -10.18
C ILE A 187 19.38 -0.82 -10.73
N PRO A 188 19.78 -0.60 -12.00
CA PRO A 188 20.96 -1.25 -12.55
C PRO A 188 22.23 -0.71 -11.89
N ALA A 189 23.23 -1.57 -11.68
CA ALA A 189 24.52 -1.18 -11.11
C ALA A 189 25.21 -0.04 -11.90
N SER A 190 24.92 0.09 -13.20
CA SER A 190 25.43 1.19 -14.03
C SER A 190 24.93 2.57 -13.61
N ALA A 191 23.80 2.67 -12.91
CA ALA A 191 23.28 3.94 -12.40
C ALA A 191 24.03 4.42 -11.15
N ALA A 192 24.76 3.54 -10.46
CA ALA A 192 25.55 3.87 -9.26
C ALA A 192 26.93 4.48 -9.57
N ARG A 193 27.17 4.94 -10.80
CA ARG A 193 28.44 5.57 -11.21
C ARG A 193 28.60 6.98 -10.64
N ASP A 194 27.50 7.71 -10.55
CA ASP A 194 27.41 9.07 -10.05
C ASP A 194 26.02 9.33 -9.48
N PHE A 195 25.90 10.36 -8.64
CA PHE A 195 24.62 10.69 -7.99
C PHE A 195 23.54 11.15 -8.98
N ASP A 196 23.93 11.74 -10.11
CA ASP A 196 22.97 12.29 -11.08
C ASP A 196 22.24 11.16 -11.81
N SER A 197 23.00 10.16 -12.29
CA SER A 197 22.50 8.93 -12.91
C SER A 197 21.66 8.11 -11.92
N LEU A 198 22.09 8.04 -10.66
CA LEU A 198 21.35 7.34 -9.61
C LEU A 198 20.02 8.04 -9.30
N GLY A 199 20.04 9.36 -9.09
CA GLY A 199 18.83 10.15 -8.82
C GLY A 199 17.81 10.08 -9.96
N ALA A 200 18.28 10.12 -11.22
CA ALA A 200 17.43 9.93 -12.39
C ALA A 200 16.79 8.53 -12.42
N ALA A 201 17.57 7.47 -12.20
CA ALA A 201 17.05 6.10 -12.19
C ALA A 201 16.05 5.88 -11.03
N VAL A 202 16.33 6.44 -9.85
CA VAL A 202 15.40 6.39 -8.70
C VAL A 202 14.11 7.14 -9.01
N ALA A 203 14.18 8.30 -9.65
CA ALA A 203 13.01 9.09 -10.04
C ALA A 203 12.12 8.32 -11.03
N GLU A 204 12.73 7.74 -12.07
CA GLU A 204 12.02 6.94 -13.07
C GLU A 204 11.27 5.77 -12.44
N ARG A 205 11.91 5.01 -11.54
CA ARG A 205 11.26 3.86 -10.87
C ARG A 205 10.23 4.30 -9.83
N THR A 206 10.45 5.43 -9.17
CA THR A 206 9.48 6.02 -8.25
C THR A 206 8.20 6.38 -8.99
N VAL A 207 8.29 7.06 -10.13
CA VAL A 207 7.12 7.43 -10.94
C VAL A 207 6.42 6.18 -11.48
N ALA A 208 7.16 5.14 -11.90
CA ALA A 208 6.58 3.88 -12.34
C ALA A 208 5.76 3.18 -11.24
N VAL A 209 6.13 3.30 -9.96
CA VAL A 209 5.33 2.82 -8.83
C VAL A 209 4.12 3.72 -8.57
N LEU A 210 4.29 5.04 -8.63
CA LEU A 210 3.21 6.00 -8.34
C LEU A 210 2.10 5.98 -9.41
N VAL A 211 2.48 5.88 -10.68
CA VAL A 211 1.57 5.87 -11.84
C VAL A 211 2.14 4.94 -12.92
N PRO A 212 1.73 3.66 -12.95
CA PRO A 212 2.14 2.75 -14.03
C PRO A 212 1.60 3.23 -15.38
N ALA A 213 2.47 3.55 -16.34
CA ALA A 213 2.11 4.17 -17.62
C ALA A 213 1.12 3.32 -18.44
N GLY A 214 1.40 2.02 -18.63
CA GLY A 214 0.55 1.13 -19.41
C GLY A 214 -0.90 1.08 -18.92
N PRO A 215 -1.16 0.73 -17.65
CA PRO A 215 -2.50 0.79 -17.07
C PRO A 215 -3.14 2.18 -17.15
N ALA A 216 -2.39 3.25 -16.88
CA ALA A 216 -2.91 4.61 -16.95
C ALA A 216 -3.38 4.98 -18.37
N ARG A 217 -2.61 4.62 -19.40
CA ARG A 217 -2.96 4.85 -20.80
C ARG A 217 -4.27 4.16 -21.19
N ILE A 218 -4.43 2.90 -20.77
CA ILE A 218 -5.65 2.13 -21.05
C ILE A 218 -6.85 2.78 -20.36
N THR A 219 -6.71 3.20 -19.10
CA THR A 219 -7.78 3.87 -18.36
C THR A 219 -8.13 5.24 -18.95
N LEU A 220 -7.15 6.02 -19.43
CA LEU A 220 -7.39 7.36 -20.00
C LEU A 220 -8.20 7.35 -21.29
N ARG A 221 -8.22 6.22 -22.02
CA ARG A 221 -9.02 6.02 -23.23
C ARG A 221 -10.48 5.65 -22.96
N GLY A 222 -10.79 5.32 -21.71
CA GLY A 222 -12.17 5.06 -21.29
C GLY A 222 -12.89 6.35 -20.96
N ASP A 223 -14.23 6.29 -21.06
CA ASP A 223 -15.13 7.36 -20.63
C ASP A 223 -15.64 7.16 -19.19
N ASP A 224 -15.09 6.17 -18.47
CA ASP A 224 -15.53 5.83 -17.11
C ASP A 224 -14.91 6.75 -16.04
N PRO A 225 -15.50 6.82 -14.82
CA PRO A 225 -15.01 7.65 -13.73
C PRO A 225 -13.52 7.47 -13.37
N ALA A 226 -12.93 6.31 -13.64
CA ALA A 226 -11.52 6.07 -13.37
C ALA A 226 -10.60 6.89 -14.29
N ALA A 227 -11.03 7.23 -15.51
CA ALA A 227 -10.28 8.11 -16.40
C ALA A 227 -10.11 9.50 -15.78
N ALA A 228 -11.19 10.07 -15.25
CA ALA A 228 -11.14 11.34 -14.50
C ALA A 228 -10.22 11.26 -13.28
N LEU A 229 -10.26 10.16 -12.53
CA LEU A 229 -9.40 9.95 -11.35
C LEU A 229 -7.92 9.80 -11.72
N VAL A 230 -7.58 9.21 -12.87
CA VAL A 230 -6.20 9.15 -13.38
C VAL A 230 -5.74 10.55 -13.81
N ARG A 231 -6.56 11.31 -14.54
CA ARG A 231 -6.25 12.71 -14.89
C ARG A 231 -6.02 13.56 -13.64
N HIS A 232 -6.90 13.41 -12.64
CA HIS A 232 -6.74 14.08 -11.35
C HIS A 232 -5.41 13.73 -10.66
N ARG A 233 -4.99 12.45 -10.71
CA ARG A 233 -3.70 12.03 -10.15
C ARG A 233 -2.52 12.68 -10.88
N TYR A 234 -2.56 12.78 -12.21
CA TYR A 234 -1.53 13.51 -12.97
C TYR A 234 -1.54 15.00 -12.65
N ALA A 235 -2.70 15.64 -12.54
CA ALA A 235 -2.79 17.05 -12.16
C ALA A 235 -2.21 17.32 -10.76
N ARG A 236 -2.39 16.39 -9.81
CA ARG A 236 -1.71 16.46 -8.50
C ARG A 236 -0.20 16.34 -8.65
N LEU A 237 0.30 15.41 -9.46
CA LEU A 237 1.74 15.27 -9.70
C LEU A 237 2.35 16.49 -10.40
N GLU A 238 1.66 17.07 -11.38
CA GLU A 238 2.02 18.34 -12.02
C GLU A 238 2.12 19.47 -10.97
N THR A 239 1.18 19.53 -10.02
CA THR A 239 1.23 20.53 -8.94
C THR A 239 2.40 20.31 -7.98
N GLU A 240 2.65 19.08 -7.54
CA GLU A 240 3.72 18.77 -6.56
C GLU A 240 5.13 18.84 -7.19
N THR A 241 5.25 18.61 -8.49
CA THR A 241 6.56 18.57 -9.18
C THR A 241 6.82 19.78 -10.08
N ASN A 242 5.80 20.62 -10.32
CA ASN A 242 5.82 21.72 -11.28
C ASN A 242 6.20 21.29 -12.72
N ALA A 243 5.95 20.03 -13.07
CA ALA A 243 6.19 19.48 -14.40
C ALA A 243 5.02 19.79 -15.34
N SER A 244 5.28 20.30 -16.55
CA SER A 244 4.22 20.58 -17.52
C SER A 244 3.75 19.32 -18.24
N LEU A 245 2.51 18.89 -17.96
CA LEU A 245 1.93 17.64 -18.48
C LEU A 245 0.81 17.84 -19.51
N ALA A 246 0.40 19.08 -19.76
CA ALA A 246 -0.73 19.40 -20.64
C ALA A 246 -0.61 18.76 -22.05
N GLU A 247 0.55 18.87 -22.68
CA GLU A 247 0.80 18.30 -24.02
C GLU A 247 0.73 16.75 -24.03
N PRO A 248 1.51 16.00 -23.23
CA PRO A 248 1.50 14.54 -23.29
C PRO A 248 0.15 13.96 -22.86
N LEU A 249 -0.54 14.59 -21.92
CA LEU A 249 -1.88 14.14 -21.52
C LEU A 249 -2.93 14.41 -22.61
N ALA A 250 -2.79 15.46 -23.41
CA ALA A 250 -3.68 15.72 -24.56
C ALA A 250 -3.52 14.66 -25.66
N THR A 251 -2.33 14.05 -25.78
CA THR A 251 -2.08 12.94 -26.72
C THR A 251 -2.15 11.56 -26.07
N GLU A 252 -2.60 11.47 -24.81
CA GLU A 252 -2.65 10.22 -24.01
C GLU A 252 -1.28 9.51 -23.89
N ASP A 253 -0.19 10.25 -24.01
CA ASP A 253 1.17 9.74 -23.90
C ASP A 253 1.61 9.76 -22.43
N THR A 254 1.17 8.73 -21.70
CA THR A 254 1.52 8.55 -20.28
C THR A 254 2.99 8.24 -20.06
N GLU A 255 3.70 7.72 -21.06
CA GLU A 255 5.13 7.45 -20.95
C GLU A 255 5.89 8.78 -20.94
N ALA A 256 5.61 9.66 -21.91
CA ALA A 256 6.18 11.00 -21.94
C ALA A 256 5.76 11.86 -20.72
N ALA A 257 4.52 11.71 -20.22
CA ALA A 257 4.10 12.37 -18.99
C ALA A 257 4.93 11.89 -17.78
N ASN A 258 5.12 10.58 -17.64
CA ASN A 258 5.91 10.00 -16.56
C ASN A 258 7.39 10.39 -16.64
N GLU A 259 7.97 10.44 -17.83
CA GLU A 259 9.35 10.91 -18.05
C GLU A 259 9.54 12.35 -17.58
N ARG A 260 8.57 13.24 -17.85
CA ARG A 260 8.63 14.65 -17.39
C ARG A 260 8.56 14.76 -15.87
N ILE A 261 7.68 13.98 -15.23
CA ILE A 261 7.59 13.92 -13.76
C ILE A 261 8.90 13.40 -13.18
N ALA A 262 9.46 12.33 -13.76
CA ALA A 262 10.73 11.75 -13.31
C ALA A 262 11.89 12.75 -13.46
N ALA A 263 11.96 13.46 -14.59
CA ALA A 263 12.95 14.50 -14.83
C ALA A 263 12.82 15.67 -13.83
N ALA A 264 11.60 16.03 -13.42
CA ALA A 264 11.38 17.05 -12.40
C ALA A 264 11.77 16.59 -10.98
N LEU A 265 11.61 15.31 -10.66
CA LEU A 265 11.99 14.74 -9.36
C LEU A 265 13.49 14.43 -9.24
N ALA A 266 14.16 14.10 -10.34
CA ALA A 266 15.54 13.65 -10.34
C ALA A 266 16.53 14.61 -9.63
N PRO A 267 16.51 15.94 -9.86
CA PRO A 267 17.42 16.86 -9.16
C PRO A 267 17.27 16.81 -7.64
N ARG A 268 16.03 16.73 -7.15
CA ARG A 268 15.75 16.63 -5.72
C ARG A 268 16.29 15.34 -5.13
N PHE A 269 16.07 14.19 -5.79
CA PHE A 269 16.63 12.91 -5.33
C PHE A 269 18.16 12.89 -5.39
N THR A 270 18.76 13.45 -6.43
CA THR A 270 20.21 13.59 -6.55
C THR A 270 20.80 14.40 -5.41
N GLU A 271 20.25 15.58 -5.13
CA GLU A 271 20.71 16.46 -4.05
C GLU A 271 20.59 15.77 -2.69
N ASP A 272 19.46 15.13 -2.47
CA ASP A 272 19.13 14.45 -1.25
C ASP A 272 20.04 13.23 -0.98
N LEU A 273 20.28 12.39 -2.00
CA LEU A 273 21.23 11.28 -1.90
C LEU A 273 22.67 11.77 -1.69
N ARG A 274 23.08 12.84 -2.37
CA ARG A 274 24.40 13.44 -2.22
C ARG A 274 24.62 14.04 -0.83
N ALA A 275 23.58 14.58 -0.21
CA ALA A 275 23.65 15.12 1.15
C ALA A 275 23.76 14.05 2.24
N ARG A 276 23.28 12.83 1.96
CA ARG A 276 23.16 11.75 2.96
C ARG A 276 24.27 10.71 2.89
N TYR A 277 24.85 10.51 1.72
CA TYR A 277 25.82 9.46 1.46
C TYR A 277 27.11 10.02 0.88
N ASP A 278 28.24 9.51 1.35
CA ASP A 278 29.56 9.95 0.89
C ASP A 278 29.88 9.47 -0.54
N ALA A 279 29.24 8.38 -0.99
CA ALA A 279 29.49 7.77 -2.28
C ALA A 279 28.21 7.25 -2.97
N PRO A 280 28.10 7.33 -4.32
CA PRO A 280 26.96 6.81 -5.06
C PRO A 280 26.70 5.31 -4.87
N ALA A 281 27.76 4.52 -4.70
CA ALA A 281 27.64 3.08 -4.44
C ALA A 281 26.93 2.79 -3.10
N ALA A 282 27.29 3.52 -2.04
CA ALA A 282 26.65 3.39 -0.74
C ALA A 282 25.18 3.84 -0.78
N ALA A 283 24.89 4.91 -1.53
CA ALA A 283 23.51 5.34 -1.77
C ALA A 283 22.70 4.27 -2.52
N ALA A 284 23.28 3.65 -3.56
CA ALA A 284 22.62 2.62 -4.34
C ALA A 284 22.26 1.36 -3.51
N GLU A 285 23.09 1.00 -2.53
CA GLU A 285 22.80 -0.09 -1.59
C GLU A 285 21.60 0.21 -0.68
N ALA A 286 21.33 1.49 -0.40
CA ALA A 286 20.20 1.92 0.42
C ALA A 286 18.90 2.10 -0.38
N VAL A 287 18.95 2.07 -1.72
CA VAL A 287 17.76 2.22 -2.57
C VAL A 287 16.92 0.95 -2.54
N SER A 288 15.64 1.10 -2.22
CA SER A 288 14.65 0.01 -2.10
C SER A 288 13.38 0.23 -2.92
N VAL A 289 13.44 1.04 -3.99
CA VAL A 289 12.28 1.45 -4.81
C VAL A 289 11.44 0.27 -5.35
N SER A 290 12.07 -0.86 -5.64
CA SER A 290 11.43 -2.07 -6.19
C SER A 290 10.74 -2.96 -5.14
N SER A 291 10.66 -2.52 -3.88
CA SER A 291 10.15 -3.34 -2.79
C SER A 291 9.41 -2.56 -1.70
N VAL A 292 8.40 -3.19 -1.12
CA VAL A 292 7.77 -2.75 0.14
C VAL A 292 8.33 -3.58 1.28
N ARG A 293 8.69 -2.93 2.38
CA ARG A 293 9.08 -3.59 3.63
C ARG A 293 7.85 -3.72 4.53
N ILE A 294 7.58 -4.92 5.00
CA ILE A 294 6.52 -5.16 6.00
C ILE A 294 7.19 -5.65 7.28
N VAL A 295 7.06 -4.89 8.35
CA VAL A 295 7.57 -5.26 9.67
C VAL A 295 6.41 -5.73 10.52
N VAL A 296 6.50 -6.97 10.99
CA VAL A 296 5.56 -7.57 11.94
C VAL A 296 6.21 -7.52 13.30
N ARG A 297 5.52 -6.96 14.29
CA ARG A 297 5.93 -6.93 15.69
C ARG A 297 4.89 -7.63 16.53
N THR A 298 5.33 -8.52 17.41
CA THR A 298 4.46 -9.29 18.32
C THR A 298 4.98 -9.19 19.73
N TRP A 299 4.08 -9.19 20.71
CA TRP A 299 4.43 -9.21 22.13
C TRP A 299 3.47 -10.10 22.90
N SER A 300 3.86 -10.49 24.11
CA SER A 300 2.93 -11.16 25.01
C SER A 300 1.96 -10.14 25.59
N PRO A 301 0.64 -10.43 25.63
CA PRO A 301 -0.29 -9.58 26.36
C PRO A 301 0.14 -9.54 27.83
N SER A 302 0.24 -8.34 28.41
CA SER A 302 0.55 -8.20 29.83
C SER A 302 -0.50 -8.97 30.62
N PRO A 303 -0.13 -9.84 31.59
CA PRO A 303 -1.13 -10.54 32.40
C PRO A 303 -1.99 -9.47 33.07
N ALA A 304 -3.30 -9.53 32.85
CA ALA A 304 -4.24 -8.67 33.55
C ALA A 304 -3.90 -8.75 35.05
N GLY A 305 -3.52 -7.60 35.63
CA GLY A 305 -3.15 -7.54 37.05
C GLY A 305 -4.25 -8.18 37.90
N PRO A 306 -3.91 -8.85 39.01
CA PRO A 306 -4.87 -9.59 39.80
C PRO A 306 -6.07 -8.70 40.13
N GLN A 307 -7.27 -9.14 39.71
CA GLN A 307 -8.52 -8.53 40.12
C GLN A 307 -8.51 -8.45 41.64
N SER A 308 -8.53 -7.23 42.17
CA SER A 308 -8.60 -7.02 43.61
C SER A 308 -9.81 -7.79 44.14
N PRO A 309 -9.65 -8.61 45.20
CA PRO A 309 -10.79 -9.34 45.76
C PRO A 309 -11.84 -8.33 46.21
N THR A 310 -13.05 -8.49 45.69
CA THR A 310 -14.26 -7.81 46.12
C THR A 310 -14.34 -7.92 47.63
N SER A 311 -14.19 -6.79 48.32
CA SER A 311 -14.44 -6.68 49.75
C SER A 311 -15.94 -6.87 49.99
N GLU A 312 -16.38 -8.10 50.21
CA GLU A 312 -17.62 -8.35 50.95
C GLU A 312 -17.41 -7.86 52.38
N ALA A 313 -17.92 -6.67 52.67
CA ALA A 313 -18.13 -6.19 54.02
C ALA A 313 -19.56 -6.58 54.44
N ARG A 314 -19.60 -7.28 55.58
CA ARG A 314 -20.77 -7.61 56.41
C ARG A 314 -21.74 -6.46 56.65
#